data_AF-A0AAX1FPU2-F1
#
_entry.id   AF-A0AAX1FPU2-F1
#
_cell.length_a   1.000
_cell.length_b   1.000
_cell.length_c   1.000
_cell.angle_alpha   90.00
_cell.angle_beta   90.00
_cell.angle_gamma   90.00
#
_symmetry.space_group_name_H-M   'P 1'
#
loop_
_entity.id
_entity.type
_entity.pdbx_description
1 polymer ?
#
loop_
_entity_poly.entity_id
_entity_poly.type
_entity_poly.pdbx_seq_one_letter_code
_entity_poly.pdbx_strand_id
1 'polypeptide(L)'
;MLNITIEVKKSMQPVDYKLYNVPVVLREGENCVPIEHWLVIKHLVEKKITAGSISIDRDEELRITELFKRECFTEFDKLGLPAVECSTASGELSNGIKHIFAQEWLVSKRESREQSRDNLEVESLTVTKKSNNIAICTIVVSAVTALLVALLTIKFT
;
A
#
# COMPACT_ATOMS: atom_id res chain seq x y z
N MET A 1 -5.48 -18.84 -10.98
CA MET A 1 -5.91 -18.84 -9.56
C MET A 1 -4.75 -19.39 -8.76
N LEU A 2 -4.20 -18.61 -7.84
CA LEU A 2 -3.07 -19.02 -7.02
C LEU A 2 -3.53 -20.06 -6.00
N ASN A 3 -2.79 -21.17 -5.91
CA ASN A 3 -3.11 -22.29 -5.03
C ASN A 3 -1.92 -22.57 -4.13
N ILE A 4 -2.20 -23.09 -2.93
CA ILE A 4 -1.22 -23.55 -1.98
C ILE A 4 -1.42 -25.04 -1.73
N THR A 5 -0.31 -25.76 -1.56
CA THR A 5 -0.32 -27.18 -1.21
C THR A 5 -0.24 -27.32 0.30
N ILE A 6 -1.16 -28.09 0.88
CA ILE A 6 -1.17 -28.44 2.30
C ILE A 6 -1.27 -29.95 2.45
N GLU A 7 -0.56 -30.49 3.42
CA GLU A 7 -0.58 -31.92 3.71
C GLU A 7 -1.37 -32.18 4.99
N VAL A 8 -2.39 -33.03 4.90
CA VAL A 8 -3.24 -33.43 6.02
C VAL A 8 -2.91 -34.86 6.42
N LYS A 9 -2.58 -35.06 7.70
CA LYS A 9 -2.23 -36.39 8.20
C LYS A 9 -3.48 -37.26 8.41
N LYS A 10 -3.29 -38.57 8.28
CA LYS A 10 -4.28 -39.66 8.39
C LYS A 10 -5.20 -39.63 9.61
N SER A 11 -4.81 -38.97 10.69
CA SER A 11 -5.58 -38.86 11.93
C SER A 11 -6.67 -37.78 11.90
N MET A 12 -6.74 -36.94 10.87
CA MET A 12 -7.72 -35.87 10.77
C MET A 12 -8.98 -36.33 10.03
N GLN A 13 -10.14 -36.26 10.71
CA GLN A 13 -11.42 -36.39 10.01
C GLN A 13 -11.61 -35.23 9.02
N PRO A 14 -12.18 -35.49 7.82
CA PRO A 14 -12.51 -34.43 6.88
C PRO A 14 -13.35 -33.37 7.56
N VAL A 15 -12.95 -32.11 7.42
CA VAL A 15 -13.73 -30.98 7.92
C VAL A 15 -14.09 -30.09 6.76
N ASP A 16 -15.38 -29.83 6.64
CA ASP A 16 -15.94 -28.91 5.66
C ASP A 16 -15.81 -27.48 6.21
N TYR A 17 -14.99 -26.68 5.54
CA TYR A 17 -14.94 -25.25 5.78
C TYR A 17 -15.78 -24.56 4.72
N LYS A 18 -16.77 -23.75 5.12
CA LYS A 18 -17.56 -22.96 4.18
C LYS A 18 -17.03 -21.54 4.13
N LEU A 19 -16.53 -21.13 2.98
CA LEU A 19 -16.22 -19.73 2.68
C LEU A 19 -17.09 -19.30 1.50
N TYR A 20 -17.90 -18.25 1.67
CA TYR A 20 -18.79 -17.74 0.61
C TYR A 20 -19.66 -18.81 -0.07
N ASN A 21 -20.20 -19.77 0.71
CA ASN A 21 -20.92 -20.94 0.20
C ASN A 21 -20.11 -21.92 -0.66
N VAL A 22 -18.79 -21.74 -0.79
CA VAL A 22 -17.88 -22.71 -1.40
C VAL A 22 -17.33 -23.63 -0.31
N PRO A 23 -17.64 -24.94 -0.35
CA PRO A 23 -17.07 -25.90 0.58
C PRO A 23 -15.62 -26.19 0.21
N VAL A 24 -14.71 -25.95 1.16
CA VAL A 24 -13.32 -26.43 1.11
C VAL A 24 -13.22 -27.65 2.01
N VAL A 25 -12.98 -28.79 1.39
CA VAL A 25 -12.86 -30.08 2.07
C VAL A 25 -11.39 -30.45 2.14
N LEU A 26 -10.85 -30.54 3.35
CA LEU A 26 -9.50 -31.02 3.59
C LEU A 26 -9.53 -32.55 3.76
N ARG A 27 -8.87 -33.27 2.85
CA ARG A 27 -8.78 -34.74 2.85
C ARG A 27 -7.40 -35.19 3.28
N GLU A 28 -7.27 -36.42 3.76
CA GLU A 28 -5.96 -37.03 4.02
C GLU A 28 -5.05 -36.94 2.77
N GLY A 29 -3.79 -36.57 2.97
CA GLY A 29 -2.79 -36.38 1.93
C GLY A 29 -2.65 -34.92 1.49
N GLU A 30 -2.12 -34.72 0.28
CA GLU A 30 -1.92 -33.41 -0.32
C GLU A 30 -3.25 -32.82 -0.80
N ASN A 31 -3.49 -31.54 -0.45
CA ASN A 31 -4.63 -30.78 -0.90
C ASN A 31 -4.12 -29.49 -1.56
N CYS A 32 -4.60 -29.22 -2.77
CA CYS A 32 -4.41 -27.94 -3.44
C CYS A 32 -5.58 -27.02 -3.11
N VAL A 33 -5.34 -25.97 -2.33
CA VAL A 33 -6.37 -25.04 -1.89
C VAL A 33 -6.13 -23.66 -2.50
N PRO A 34 -7.14 -22.95 -3.02
CA PRO A 34 -6.97 -21.56 -3.44
C PRO A 34 -6.45 -20.71 -2.29
N ILE A 35 -5.43 -19.88 -2.54
CA ILE A 35 -4.78 -19.09 -1.48
C ILE A 35 -5.78 -18.18 -0.75
N GLU A 36 -6.73 -17.61 -1.49
CA GLU A 36 -7.82 -16.80 -0.95
C GLU A 36 -8.61 -17.56 0.13
N HIS A 37 -8.90 -18.84 -0.11
CA HIS A 37 -9.61 -19.68 0.83
C HIS A 37 -8.71 -20.11 2.00
N TRP A 38 -7.47 -20.48 1.70
CA TRP A 38 -6.50 -20.88 2.72
C TRP A 38 -6.28 -19.77 3.76
N LEU A 39 -6.13 -18.52 3.31
CA LEU A 39 -5.89 -17.38 4.21
C LEU A 39 -7.04 -17.14 5.19
N VAL A 40 -8.25 -17.58 4.87
CA VAL A 40 -9.38 -17.54 5.82
C VAL A 40 -9.41 -18.78 6.70
N ILE A 41 -9.25 -19.97 6.09
CA ILE A 41 -9.38 -21.24 6.80
C ILE A 41 -8.24 -21.46 7.79
N LYS A 42 -7.03 -20.95 7.52
CA LYS A 42 -5.84 -21.16 8.36
C LYS A 42 -6.07 -20.79 9.82
N HIS A 43 -6.87 -19.74 10.08
CA HIS A 43 -7.22 -19.31 11.43
C HIS A 43 -8.15 -20.32 12.13
N LEU A 44 -9.03 -20.99 11.38
CA LEU A 44 -9.91 -22.03 11.89
C LEU A 44 -9.17 -23.35 12.18
N VAL A 45 -8.06 -23.60 11.48
CA VAL A 45 -7.26 -24.82 11.61
C VAL A 45 -5.96 -24.64 12.39
N GLU A 46 -5.73 -23.47 12.98
CA GLU A 46 -4.48 -23.15 13.67
C GLU A 46 -4.09 -24.21 14.71
N LYS A 47 -5.04 -24.62 15.56
CA LYS A 47 -4.82 -25.70 16.55
C LYS A 47 -4.38 -27.02 15.91
N LYS A 48 -4.88 -27.34 14.71
CA LYS A 48 -4.53 -28.56 13.97
C LYS A 48 -3.14 -28.46 13.33
N ILE A 49 -2.76 -27.26 12.90
CA ILE A 49 -1.40 -26.97 12.43
C ILE A 49 -0.42 -27.10 13.61
N THR A 50 -0.70 -26.49 14.76
CA THR A 50 0.15 -26.60 15.96
C THR A 50 0.25 -28.03 16.48
N ALA A 51 -0.83 -28.81 16.41
CA ALA A 51 -0.83 -30.23 16.75
C ALA A 51 -0.14 -31.11 15.69
N GLY A 52 0.36 -30.53 14.59
CA GLY A 52 1.05 -31.24 13.51
C GLY A 52 0.16 -32.15 12.68
N SER A 53 -1.17 -31.97 12.73
CA SER A 53 -2.15 -32.71 11.92
C SER A 53 -2.28 -32.15 10.50
N ILE A 54 -1.92 -30.87 10.32
CA ILE A 54 -1.78 -30.21 9.02
C ILE A 54 -0.35 -29.68 8.93
N SER A 55 0.34 -30.03 7.86
CA SER A 55 1.67 -29.52 7.52
C SER A 55 1.57 -28.56 6.34
N ILE A 56 2.33 -27.48 6.41
CA ILE A 56 2.41 -26.47 5.35
C ILE A 56 3.84 -25.94 5.28
N ASP A 57 4.35 -25.78 4.07
CA ASP A 57 5.59 -25.03 3.83
C ASP A 57 5.31 -23.54 4.08
N ARG A 58 5.96 -22.99 5.11
CA ARG A 58 5.78 -21.59 5.53
C ARG A 58 6.42 -20.60 4.56
N ASP A 59 7.51 -20.99 3.91
CA ASP A 59 8.19 -20.13 2.94
C ASP A 59 7.35 -20.06 1.66
N GLU A 60 6.78 -21.20 1.25
CA GLU A 60 5.82 -21.23 0.14
C GLU A 60 4.54 -20.43 0.47
N GLU A 61 3.98 -20.61 1.68
CA GLU A 61 2.80 -19.86 2.13
C GLU A 61 3.04 -18.35 2.06
N LEU A 62 4.17 -17.88 2.58
CA LEU A 62 4.53 -16.47 2.56
C LEU A 62 4.66 -15.96 1.12
N ARG A 63 5.39 -16.69 0.26
CA ARG A 63 5.62 -16.31 -1.14
C ARG A 63 4.32 -16.20 -1.93
N ILE A 64 3.42 -17.17 -1.80
CA ILE A 64 2.15 -17.18 -2.55
C ILE A 64 1.19 -16.12 -2.00
N THR A 65 1.21 -15.88 -0.69
CA THR A 65 0.45 -14.79 -0.06
C THR A 65 0.87 -13.42 -0.60
N GLU A 66 2.18 -13.15 -0.65
CA GLU A 66 2.71 -11.89 -1.20
C GLU A 66 2.40 -11.72 -2.69
N LEU A 67 2.46 -12.81 -3.46
CA LEU A 67 2.07 -12.78 -4.87
C LEU A 67 0.59 -12.44 -5.04
N PHE A 68 -0.29 -13.09 -4.26
CA PHE A 68 -1.73 -12.84 -4.29
C PHE A 68 -2.07 -11.41 -3.86
N LYS A 69 -1.40 -10.90 -2.83
CA LYS A 69 -1.53 -9.51 -2.39
C LYS A 69 -1.15 -8.53 -3.52
N ARG A 70 -0.04 -8.78 -4.21
CA ARG A 70 0.40 -7.96 -5.34
C ARG A 70 -0.59 -7.98 -6.51
N GLU A 71 -1.18 -9.14 -6.82
CA GLU A 71 -2.24 -9.25 -7.82
C GLU A 71 -3.46 -8.40 -7.43
N CYS A 72 -3.89 -8.47 -6.16
CA CYS A 72 -4.97 -7.63 -5.64
C CYS A 72 -4.65 -6.15 -5.74
N PHE A 73 -3.44 -5.73 -5.37
CA PHE A 73 -3.04 -4.30 -5.45
C PHE A 73 -3.04 -3.81 -6.90
N THR A 74 -2.61 -4.64 -7.84
CA THR A 74 -2.65 -4.32 -9.28
C THR A 74 -4.10 -4.17 -9.78
N GLU A 75 -5.02 -4.99 -9.27
CA GLU A 75 -6.46 -4.87 -9.55
C GLU A 75 -7.03 -3.57 -8.98
N PHE A 76 -6.68 -3.24 -7.73
CA PHE A 76 -7.11 -1.99 -7.07
C PHE A 76 -6.59 -0.74 -7.78
N ASP A 77 -5.35 -0.77 -8.26
CA ASP A 77 -4.78 0.33 -9.06
C ASP A 77 -5.56 0.55 -10.36
N LYS A 78 -6.06 -0.52 -11.00
CA LYS A 78 -6.91 -0.42 -12.20
C LYS A 78 -8.31 0.12 -11.91
N LEU A 79 -8.89 -0.27 -10.77
CA LEU A 79 -10.20 0.22 -10.33
C LEU A 79 -10.15 1.70 -9.92
N GLY A 80 -9.03 2.11 -9.31
CA GLY A 80 -8.81 3.46 -8.81
C GLY A 80 -9.40 3.68 -7.41
N LEU A 81 -8.86 4.71 -6.74
CA LEU A 81 -9.14 4.98 -5.32
C LEU A 81 -10.63 5.08 -4.99
N PRO A 82 -11.47 5.86 -5.72
CA PRO A 82 -12.87 6.03 -5.34
C PRO A 82 -13.68 4.72 -5.40
N ALA A 83 -13.39 3.88 -6.41
CA ALA A 83 -14.07 2.60 -6.58
C ALA A 83 -13.69 1.61 -5.47
N VAL A 84 -12.41 1.58 -5.08
CA VAL A 84 -11.92 0.72 -4.01
C VAL A 84 -12.48 1.18 -2.65
N GLU A 85 -12.53 2.49 -2.38
CA GLU A 85 -13.15 3.03 -1.15
C GLU A 85 -14.62 2.61 -1.04
N CYS A 86 -15.40 2.80 -2.12
CA CYS A 86 -16.82 2.44 -2.14
C CYS A 86 -17.02 0.93 -1.98
N SER A 87 -16.26 0.11 -2.73
CA SER A 87 -16.37 -1.34 -2.67
C SER A 87 -15.94 -1.90 -1.31
N THR A 88 -14.95 -1.29 -0.66
CA THR A 88 -14.50 -1.67 0.70
C THR A 88 -15.54 -1.32 1.77
N ALA A 89 -16.29 -0.23 1.58
CA ALA A 89 -17.30 0.20 2.55
C ALA A 89 -18.58 -0.65 2.52
N SER A 90 -19.05 -1.02 1.32
CA SER A 90 -20.35 -1.69 1.18
C SER A 90 -20.49 -2.60 -0.05
N GLY A 91 -19.42 -2.81 -0.83
CA GLY A 91 -19.44 -3.60 -2.06
C GLY A 91 -18.75 -4.96 -1.94
N GLU A 92 -18.16 -5.42 -3.04
CA GLU A 92 -17.53 -6.74 -3.14
C GLU A 92 -16.29 -6.88 -2.24
N LEU A 93 -15.61 -5.78 -1.93
CA LEU A 93 -14.46 -5.75 -1.03
C LEU A 93 -14.84 -5.48 0.42
N SER A 94 -16.13 -5.58 0.79
CA SER A 94 -16.60 -5.29 2.16
C SER A 94 -16.23 -6.36 3.18
N ASN A 95 -15.88 -7.57 2.74
CA ASN A 95 -15.56 -8.70 3.63
C ASN A 95 -14.45 -9.58 3.05
N GLY A 96 -13.82 -10.38 3.92
CA GLY A 96 -12.83 -11.40 3.54
C GLY A 96 -11.41 -10.91 3.40
N ILE A 97 -10.56 -11.73 2.77
CA ILE A 97 -9.13 -11.44 2.68
C ILE A 97 -8.84 -10.24 1.77
N LYS A 98 -9.59 -10.08 0.68
CA LYS A 98 -9.45 -8.92 -0.21
C LYS A 98 -9.86 -7.61 0.48
N HIS A 99 -10.77 -7.65 1.46
CA HIS A 99 -11.09 -6.48 2.29
C HIS A 99 -9.88 -5.99 3.10
N ILE A 100 -9.17 -6.92 3.74
CA ILE A 100 -7.96 -6.61 4.53
C ILE A 100 -6.90 -5.97 3.61
N PHE A 101 -6.68 -6.57 2.44
CA PHE A 101 -5.74 -6.02 1.45
C PHE A 101 -6.18 -4.67 0.90
N ALA A 102 -7.48 -4.46 0.66
CA ALA A 102 -8.00 -3.18 0.21
C ALA A 102 -7.77 -2.09 1.26
N GLN A 103 -7.99 -2.37 2.55
CA GLN A 103 -7.70 -1.43 3.64
C GLN A 103 -6.21 -1.06 3.68
N GLU A 104 -5.31 -2.04 3.61
CA GLU A 104 -3.86 -1.78 3.59
C GLU A 104 -3.46 -0.92 2.37
N TRP A 105 -4.00 -1.24 1.19
CA TRP A 105 -3.75 -0.47 -0.02
C TRP A 105 -4.25 0.97 0.13
N LEU A 106 -5.45 1.19 0.67
CA LEU A 106 -6.01 2.53 0.93
C LEU A 106 -5.15 3.35 1.88
N VAL A 107 -4.62 2.73 2.95
CA VAL A 107 -3.67 3.37 3.87
C VAL A 107 -2.41 3.81 3.12
N SER A 108 -1.82 2.93 2.31
CA SER A 108 -0.62 3.24 1.53
C SER A 108 -0.82 4.42 0.54
N LYS A 109 -2.00 4.53 -0.08
CA LYS A 109 -2.34 5.65 -0.97
C LYS A 109 -2.51 6.95 -0.20
N ARG A 110 -3.04 6.91 1.02
CA ARG A 110 -3.16 8.09 1.90
C ARG A 110 -1.79 8.60 2.32
N GLU A 111 -0.91 7.71 2.79
CA GLU A 111 0.45 8.06 3.19
C GLU A 111 1.25 8.66 2.02
N SER A 112 1.14 8.07 0.83
CA SER A 112 1.79 8.60 -0.38
C SER A 112 1.29 10.00 -0.76
N ARG A 113 -0.01 10.27 -0.59
CA ARG A 113 -0.60 11.60 -0.84
C ARG A 113 -0.13 12.63 0.18
N GLU A 114 -0.10 12.25 1.45
CA GLU A 114 0.39 13.11 2.55
C GLU A 114 1.84 13.51 2.30
N GLN A 115 2.71 12.52 2.01
CA GLN A 115 4.10 12.77 1.71
C GLN A 115 4.29 13.65 0.46
N SER A 116 3.45 13.47 -0.56
CA SER A 116 3.48 14.33 -1.76
C SER A 116 3.10 15.78 -1.42
N ARG A 117 2.15 15.99 -0.51
CA ARG A 117 1.75 17.31 -0.04
C ARG A 117 2.87 17.98 0.75
N ASP A 118 3.49 17.25 1.68
CA ASP A 118 4.61 17.76 2.47
C ASP A 118 5.79 18.18 1.57
N ASN A 119 6.08 17.39 0.54
CA ASN A 119 7.13 17.72 -0.43
C ASN A 119 6.81 19.00 -1.21
N LEU A 120 5.55 19.20 -1.64
CA LEU A 120 5.11 20.44 -2.29
C LEU A 120 5.22 21.65 -1.35
N GLU A 121 4.92 21.49 -0.06
CA GLU A 121 5.07 22.57 0.93
C GLU A 121 6.55 22.96 1.09
N VAL A 122 7.45 21.98 1.18
CA VAL A 122 8.91 22.23 1.25
C VAL A 122 9.42 22.93 -0.02
N GLU A 123 8.97 22.50 -1.20
CA GLU A 123 9.32 23.14 -2.46
C GLU A 123 8.80 24.59 -2.52
N SER A 124 7.57 24.84 -2.08
CA SER A 124 6.99 26.18 -2.04
C SER A 124 7.77 27.13 -1.10
N LEU A 125 8.20 26.63 0.06
CA LEU A 125 8.98 27.39 1.04
C LEU A 125 10.40 27.69 0.51
N THR A 126 11.02 26.74 -0.19
CA THR A 126 12.34 26.94 -0.79
C THR A 126 12.30 27.94 -1.94
N VAL A 127 11.26 27.89 -2.80
CA VAL A 127 11.00 28.90 -3.84
C VAL A 127 10.80 30.28 -3.22
N THR A 128 10.00 30.38 -2.16
CA THR A 128 9.73 31.66 -1.47
C THR A 128 11.01 32.26 -0.87
N LYS A 129 11.85 31.45 -0.20
CA LYS A 129 13.16 31.89 0.31
C LYS A 129 14.09 32.37 -0.81
N LYS A 130 14.13 31.66 -1.94
CA LYS A 130 14.96 32.04 -3.10
C LYS A 130 14.49 33.37 -3.72
N SER A 131 13.18 33.55 -3.86
CA SER A 131 12.58 34.80 -4.35
C SER A 131 12.92 36.00 -3.46
N ASN A 132 12.81 35.84 -2.13
CA ASN A 132 13.16 36.89 -1.18
C ASN A 132 14.65 37.29 -1.27
N ASN A 133 15.56 36.32 -1.42
CA ASN A 133 16.98 36.61 -1.58
C ASN A 133 17.27 37.39 -2.88
N ILE A 134 16.60 37.05 -3.99
CA ILE A 134 16.73 37.77 -5.26
C ILE A 134 16.21 39.21 -5.14
N ALA A 135 15.07 39.40 -4.48
CA ALA A 135 14.50 40.72 -4.25
C ALA A 135 15.46 41.62 -3.43
N ILE A 136 16.06 41.07 -2.36
CA ILE A 136 17.05 41.79 -1.55
C ILE A 136 18.27 42.18 -2.39
N CYS A 137 18.83 41.27 -3.18
CA CYS A 137 19.94 41.58 -4.07
C CYS A 137 19.60 42.69 -5.06
N THR A 138 18.38 42.69 -5.61
CA THR A 138 17.94 43.71 -6.58
C THR A 138 17.86 45.09 -5.94
N ILE A 139 17.35 45.18 -4.70
CA ILE A 139 17.29 46.44 -3.93
C ILE A 139 18.71 46.97 -3.64
N VAL A 140 19.63 46.09 -3.26
CA VAL A 140 21.03 46.49 -3.01
C VAL A 140 21.68 47.02 -4.29
N VAL A 141 21.51 46.32 -5.41
CA VAL A 141 22.10 46.72 -6.70
C VAL A 141 21.53 48.06 -7.17
N SER A 142 20.22 48.28 -7.07
CA SER A 142 19.57 49.53 -7.47
C SER A 142 19.99 50.71 -6.58
N ALA A 143 20.14 50.49 -5.28
CA ALA A 143 20.66 51.50 -4.36
C ALA A 143 22.10 51.89 -4.71
N VAL A 144 22.98 50.92 -4.99
CA VAL A 144 24.39 51.17 -5.37
C VAL A 144 24.48 51.92 -6.70
N THR A 145 23.67 51.56 -7.70
CA THR A 145 23.65 52.26 -8.99
C THR A 145 23.14 53.70 -8.86
N ALA A 146 22.08 53.93 -8.08
CA ALA A 146 21.59 55.29 -7.82
C ALA A 146 22.65 56.16 -7.12
N LEU A 147 23.39 55.57 -6.17
CA LEU A 147 24.46 56.26 -5.44
C LEU A 147 25.66 56.61 -6.35
N LEU A 148 26.03 55.70 -7.25
CA LEU A 148 27.07 55.93 -8.27
C LEU A 148 26.66 57.02 -9.27
N VAL A 149 25.42 57.01 -9.74
CA VAL A 149 24.90 58.04 -10.65
C VAL A 149 24.90 59.40 -9.96
N ALA A 150 24.44 59.49 -8.71
CA ALA A 150 24.44 60.72 -7.94
C ALA A 150 25.86 61.27 -7.69
N LEU A 151 26.83 60.39 -7.42
CA LEU A 151 28.24 60.78 -7.26
C LEU A 151 28.86 61.30 -8.56
N LEU A 152 28.51 60.72 -9.70
CA LEU A 152 28.99 61.16 -11.01
C LEU A 152 28.39 62.52 -11.38
N THR A 153 27.08 62.74 -11.19
CA THR A 153 26.45 64.04 -11.49
C THR A 153 27.02 65.18 -10.65
N ILE A 154 27.34 64.95 -9.38
CA ILE A 154 28.00 65.96 -8.53
C ILE A 154 29.42 66.29 -9.01
N LYS A 155 30.13 65.34 -9.61
CA LYS A 155 31.53 65.54 -10.05
C LYS A 155 31.66 66.22 -11.42
N PHE A 156 30.58 66.22 -12.21
CA PHE A 156 30.51 66.83 -13.55
C PHE A 156 29.64 68.09 -13.61
N THR A 157 29.18 68.59 -12.45
CA THR A 157 28.55 69.92 -12.28
C THR A 157 29.55 70.84 -11.61
#